data_AF-A0A3M2HCB4-F1
#
_entry.id   AF-A0A3M2HCB4-F1
#
_cell.length_a   1.000
_cell.length_b   1.000
_cell.length_c   1.000
_cell.angle_alpha   90.00
_cell.angle_beta   90.00
_cell.angle_gamma   90.00
#
_symmetry.space_group_name_H-M   'P 1'
#
loop_
_entity.id
_entity.type
_entity.pdbx_description
1 polymer ?
#
loop_
_entity_poly.entity_id
_entity_poly.type
_entity_poly.pdbx_seq_one_letter_code
_entity_poly.pdbx_strand_id
1 'polypeptide(L)'
;MEWVDEWDWNAVEQEQERSLTGALIVQEGAKLYGRPITLSSNGGAWFTLARVRELEALASVPGAVHLLTLPTGAQHYVTWNRVAGPAVQARAVHRTVNPDPDWLHELTLRLVTVAPPQ
;
A
#
# COMPACT_ATOMS: atom_id res chain seq x y z
N MET A 1 -8.21 5.93 7.91
CA MET A 1 -7.28 6.01 6.76
C MET A 1 -8.06 5.68 5.51
N GLU A 2 -7.73 6.36 4.42
CA GLU A 2 -8.30 6.21 3.09
C GLU A 2 -7.37 5.34 2.24
N TRP A 3 -7.94 4.45 1.42
CA TRP A 3 -7.20 3.75 0.37
C TRP A 3 -7.19 4.61 -0.89
N VAL A 4 -6.07 5.29 -1.17
CA VAL A 4 -6.02 6.33 -2.21
C VAL A 4 -5.92 5.78 -3.63
N ASP A 5 -5.34 4.58 -3.82
CA ASP A 5 -5.15 3.92 -5.11
C ASP A 5 -6.11 2.72 -5.29
N GLU A 6 -7.25 2.71 -4.60
CA GLU A 6 -8.23 1.61 -4.66
C GLU A 6 -8.72 1.37 -6.09
N TRP A 7 -8.94 2.44 -6.83
CA TRP A 7 -9.52 2.43 -8.18
C TRP A 7 -8.47 2.58 -9.29
N ASP A 8 -7.19 2.74 -8.93
CA ASP A 8 -6.07 2.95 -9.87
C ASP A 8 -5.37 1.63 -10.25
N TRP A 9 -6.07 0.50 -10.14
CA TRP A 9 -5.53 -0.82 -10.44
C TRP A 9 -6.50 -1.70 -11.23
N ASN A 10 -5.99 -2.35 -12.27
CA ASN A 10 -6.74 -3.31 -13.07
C ASN A 10 -6.38 -4.75 -12.69
N ALA A 11 -7.40 -5.56 -12.42
CA ALA A 11 -7.23 -7.00 -12.14
C ALA A 11 -6.80 -7.80 -13.36
N VAL A 12 -7.06 -7.27 -14.56
CA VAL A 12 -6.73 -7.87 -15.85
C VAL A 12 -5.75 -6.95 -16.56
N GLU A 13 -4.67 -7.52 -17.07
CA GLU A 13 -3.78 -6.84 -18.02
C GLU A 13 -4.19 -7.21 -19.43
N GLN A 14 -4.11 -6.25 -20.35
CA GLN A 14 -4.41 -6.45 -21.75
C GLN A 14 -3.27 -5.90 -22.59
N GLU A 15 -2.73 -6.73 -23.47
CA GLU A 15 -1.83 -6.34 -24.55
C GLU A 15 -2.58 -6.40 -25.87
N GLN A 16 -2.35 -5.40 -26.73
CA GLN A 16 -2.99 -5.29 -28.04
C GLN A 16 -1.96 -5.06 -29.10
N GLU A 17 -1.95 -5.88 -30.14
CA GLU A 17 -1.09 -5.72 -31.29
C GLU A 17 -1.86 -5.88 -32.60
N ARG A 18 -1.28 -5.39 -33.69
CA ARG A 18 -1.82 -5.58 -35.03
C ARG A 18 -0.96 -6.58 -35.78
N SER A 19 -1.58 -7.58 -36.38
CA SER A 19 -0.88 -8.53 -37.24
C SER A 19 -0.36 -7.85 -38.51
N LEU A 20 0.51 -8.53 -39.25
CA LEU A 20 0.96 -8.11 -40.59
C LEU A 20 -0.19 -7.93 -41.59
N THR A 21 -1.33 -8.57 -41.35
CA THR A 21 -2.55 -8.45 -42.17
C THR A 21 -3.53 -7.38 -41.65
N GLY A 22 -3.21 -6.70 -40.54
CA GLY A 22 -4.03 -5.65 -39.93
C GLY A 22 -5.08 -6.14 -38.92
N ALA A 23 -5.14 -7.45 -38.64
CA ALA A 23 -6.05 -8.00 -37.63
C ALA A 23 -5.65 -7.52 -36.23
N LEU A 24 -6.63 -7.21 -35.37
CA LEU A 24 -6.38 -6.92 -33.95
C LEU A 24 -6.18 -8.23 -33.21
N ILE A 25 -5.05 -8.37 -32.53
CA ILE A 25 -4.78 -9.45 -31.59
C ILE A 25 -4.86 -8.82 -30.20
N VAL A 26 -5.69 -9.42 -29.34
CA VAL A 26 -5.87 -9.01 -27.94
C VAL A 26 -5.48 -10.18 -27.06
N GLN A 27 -4.52 -9.96 -26.16
CA GLN A 27 -4.09 -10.94 -25.17
C GLN A 27 -4.41 -10.40 -23.78
N GLU A 28 -5.15 -11.16 -22.99
CA GLU A 28 -5.57 -10.77 -21.64
C GLU A 28 -5.15 -11.82 -20.61
N GLY A 29 -4.81 -11.35 -19.41
CA GLY A 29 -4.46 -12.22 -18.29
C GLY A 29 -4.84 -11.60 -16.95
N ALA A 30 -5.28 -12.44 -16.01
CA ALA A 30 -5.56 -12.03 -14.64
C ALA A 30 -4.25 -11.87 -13.85
N LYS A 31 -4.08 -10.73 -13.17
CA LYS A 31 -2.93 -10.48 -12.28
C LYS A 31 -3.12 -11.25 -10.98
N LEU A 32 -2.17 -12.12 -10.66
CA LEU A 32 -2.12 -12.80 -9.36
C LEU A 32 -1.31 -11.95 -8.39
N TYR A 33 -2.00 -11.39 -7.38
CA TYR A 33 -1.41 -10.50 -6.38
C TYR A 33 -0.78 -9.24 -7.01
N GLY A 34 0.03 -8.49 -6.26
CA GLY A 34 0.70 -7.29 -6.77
C GLY A 34 -0.19 -6.04 -6.84
N ARG A 35 -1.39 -6.07 -6.27
CA ARG A 35 -2.26 -4.88 -6.15
C ARG A 35 -1.66 -3.94 -5.11
N PRO A 36 -1.30 -2.69 -5.47
CA PRO A 36 -0.85 -1.72 -4.48
C PRO A 36 -2.02 -1.33 -3.55
N ILE A 37 -1.70 -1.14 -2.27
CA ILE A 37 -2.63 -0.61 -1.27
C ILE A 37 -1.92 0.53 -0.56
N THR A 38 -2.21 1.76 -0.97
CA THR A 38 -1.70 2.96 -0.33
C THR A 38 -2.74 3.49 0.65
N LEU A 39 -2.46 3.37 1.95
CA LEU A 39 -3.32 3.89 3.02
C LEU A 39 -2.82 5.25 3.48
N SER A 40 -3.62 6.29 3.32
CA SER A 40 -3.27 7.65 3.72
C SER A 40 -4.18 8.15 4.83
N SER A 41 -3.63 8.93 5.76
CA SER A 41 -4.40 9.74 6.69
C SER A 41 -5.26 10.77 5.96
N ASN A 42 -4.73 11.39 4.90
CA ASN A 42 -5.36 12.43 4.08
C ASN A 42 -6.12 13.50 4.89
N GLY A 43 -5.55 13.95 6.01
CA GLY A 43 -6.19 14.91 6.92
C GLY A 43 -7.32 14.35 7.80
N GLY A 44 -7.76 13.11 7.60
CA GLY A 44 -8.86 12.48 8.33
C GLY A 44 -8.47 11.59 9.52
N ALA A 45 -7.18 11.39 9.78
CA ALA A 45 -6.71 10.59 10.92
C ALA A 45 -5.29 10.97 11.36
N TRP A 46 -5.06 10.99 12.68
CA TRP A 46 -3.76 11.24 13.28
C TRP A 46 -3.33 10.09 14.17
N PHE A 47 -2.02 9.85 14.24
CA PHE A 47 -1.40 8.76 14.98
C PHE A 47 -0.24 9.28 15.84
N THR A 48 0.00 8.65 16.97
CA THR A 48 1.12 9.01 17.85
C THR A 48 2.46 8.62 17.23
N LEU A 49 3.53 9.32 17.59
CA LEU A 49 4.90 8.98 17.19
C LEU A 49 5.30 7.57 17.64
N ALA A 50 4.84 7.13 18.80
CA ALA A 50 5.00 5.76 19.28
C ALA A 50 4.47 4.76 18.25
N ARG A 51 3.25 5.00 17.74
CA ARG A 51 2.65 4.14 16.72
C ARG A 51 3.41 4.18 15.40
N VAL A 52 3.95 5.34 15.01
CA VAL A 52 4.81 5.46 13.83
C VAL A 52 6.04 4.57 13.96
N ARG A 53 6.71 4.59 15.12
CA ARG A 53 7.91 3.77 15.39
C ARG A 53 7.61 2.28 15.40
N GLU A 54 6.45 1.87 15.92
CA GLU A 54 5.99 0.47 15.85
C GLU A 54 5.82 0.02 14.39
N LEU A 55 5.19 0.85 13.55
CA LEU A 55 5.01 0.55 12.14
C LEU A 55 6.35 0.51 11.38
N GLU A 56 7.27 1.41 11.70
CA GLU A 56 8.63 1.41 11.14
C GLU A 56 9.38 0.12 11.52
N ALA A 57 9.28 -0.32 12.77
CA ALA A 57 9.86 -1.58 13.22
C ALA A 57 9.27 -2.78 12.46
N LEU A 58 7.95 -2.84 12.26
CA LEU A 58 7.31 -3.86 11.42
C LEU A 58 7.80 -3.80 9.96
N ALA A 59 7.96 -2.59 9.41
CA ALA A 59 8.45 -2.38 8.05
C ALA A 59 9.93 -2.73 7.87
N SER A 60 10.71 -2.78 8.95
CA SER A 60 12.12 -3.16 8.93
C SER A 60 12.35 -4.66 8.74
N VAL A 61 11.33 -5.51 8.99
CA VAL A 61 11.45 -6.97 8.89
C VAL A 61 11.35 -7.42 7.42
N PRO A 62 12.42 -8.02 6.84
CA PRO A 62 12.37 -8.53 5.48
C PRO A 62 11.45 -9.76 5.38
N GLY A 63 10.74 -9.90 4.26
CA GLY A 63 9.88 -11.08 4.01
C GLY A 63 8.63 -11.16 4.89
N ALA A 64 8.37 -10.17 5.75
CA ALA A 64 7.17 -10.15 6.57
C ALA A 64 5.90 -10.05 5.71
N VAL A 65 4.96 -10.95 5.98
CA VAL A 65 3.61 -10.94 5.42
C VAL A 65 2.63 -10.66 6.55
N HIS A 66 1.72 -9.73 6.32
CA HIS A 66 0.71 -9.32 7.29
C HIS A 66 -0.68 -9.51 6.69
N LEU A 67 -1.65 -9.81 7.54
CA LEU A 67 -3.07 -9.80 7.16
C LEU A 67 -3.65 -8.41 7.41
N LEU A 68 -3.94 -7.68 6.33
CA LEU A 68 -4.65 -6.42 6.39
C LEU A 68 -6.15 -6.69 6.38
N THR A 69 -6.87 -6.16 7.38
CA THR A 69 -8.34 -6.17 7.42
C THR A 69 -8.84 -4.74 7.20
N LEU A 70 -9.61 -4.53 6.14
CA LEU A 70 -10.22 -3.24 5.82
C LEU A 70 -11.51 -3.03 6.63
N PRO A 71 -11.96 -1.78 6.81
CA PRO A 71 -13.22 -1.47 7.51
C PRO A 71 -14.46 -2.14 6.88
N THR A 72 -14.41 -2.45 5.59
CA THR A 72 -15.47 -3.17 4.86
C THR A 72 -15.51 -4.67 5.19
N GLY A 73 -14.55 -5.18 5.96
CA GLY A 73 -14.38 -6.60 6.28
C GLY A 73 -13.51 -7.38 5.28
N ALA A 74 -13.13 -6.75 4.16
CA ALA A 74 -12.23 -7.37 3.19
C ALA A 74 -10.83 -7.62 3.80
N GLN A 75 -10.24 -8.76 3.47
CA GLN A 75 -8.93 -9.18 3.98
C GLN A 75 -7.93 -9.40 2.85
N HIS A 76 -6.71 -8.92 3.04
CA HIS A 76 -5.62 -9.02 2.09
C HIS A 76 -4.33 -9.44 2.80
N TYR A 77 -3.65 -10.46 2.26
CA TYR A 77 -2.25 -10.70 2.62
C TYR A 77 -1.39 -9.66 1.90
N VAL A 78 -0.59 -8.94 2.67
CA VAL A 78 0.20 -7.81 2.19
C VAL A 78 1.64 -7.86 2.71
N THR A 79 2.53 -7.26 1.94
CA THR A 79 3.86 -6.85 2.43
C THR A 79 4.08 -5.37 2.13
N TRP A 80 5.18 -4.84 2.66
CA TRP A 80 5.57 -3.44 2.48
C TRP A 80 6.06 -3.16 1.06
N ASN A 81 5.40 -2.23 0.38
CA ASN A 81 5.74 -1.84 -0.99
C ASN A 81 6.87 -0.79 -0.98
N ARG A 82 8.11 -1.30 -0.96
CA ARG A 82 9.33 -0.48 -0.89
C ARG A 82 9.73 0.15 -2.23
N VAL A 83 9.18 -0.34 -3.36
CA VAL A 83 9.46 0.23 -4.69
C VAL A 83 8.62 1.48 -4.98
N ALA A 84 7.45 1.60 -4.34
CA ALA A 84 6.58 2.78 -4.44
C ALA A 84 7.03 3.97 -3.56
N GLY A 85 8.16 3.84 -2.85
CA GLY A 85 8.70 4.85 -1.93
C GLY A 85 8.82 4.34 -0.49
N PRO A 86 8.93 5.24 0.50
CA PRO A 86 9.00 4.85 1.91
C PRO A 86 7.76 4.06 2.32
N ALA A 87 7.96 2.83 2.83
CA ALA A 87 6.89 1.93 3.22
C ALA A 87 5.98 2.54 4.32
N VAL A 88 6.59 3.24 5.26
CA VAL A 88 5.93 4.05 6.30
C VAL A 88 6.44 5.47 6.13
N GLN A 89 5.55 6.40 5.79
CA GLN A 89 5.86 7.82 5.71
C GLN A 89 5.03 8.54 6.76
N ALA A 90 5.69 9.35 7.59
CA ALA A 90 5.06 10.12 8.64
C ALA A 90 5.29 11.62 8.44
N ARG A 91 4.26 12.42 8.66
CA ARG A 91 4.32 13.88 8.65
C ARG A 91 3.74 14.42 9.95
N ALA A 92 4.53 15.15 10.73
CA ALA A 92 4.04 15.75 11.97
C ALA A 92 2.93 16.76 11.67
N VAL A 93 1.83 16.70 12.42
CA VAL A 93 0.70 17.65 12.30
C VAL A 93 1.16 19.06 12.72
N HIS A 94 1.93 19.11 13.79
CA HIS A 94 2.59 20.33 14.27
C HIS A 94 4.10 20.15 14.25
N ARG A 95 4.82 21.18 13.83
CA ARG A 95 6.28 21.16 13.85
C ARG A 95 6.77 21.31 15.28
N THR A 96 7.58 20.36 15.72
CA THR A 96 8.32 20.44 16.98
C THR A 96 9.70 19.81 16.81
N VAL A 97 10.63 20.17 17.69
CA VAL A 97 11.95 19.55 17.78
C VAL A 97 11.89 18.50 18.89
N ASN A 98 12.35 17.29 18.61
CA ASN A 98 12.31 16.15 19.54
C ASN A 98 10.90 15.91 20.13
N PRO A 99 9.90 15.55 19.31
CA PRO A 99 8.55 15.26 19.76
C PRO A 99 8.50 14.13 20.80
N ASP A 100 7.62 14.27 21.78
CA ASP A 100 7.24 13.19 22.68
C ASP A 100 6.57 12.02 21.93
N PRO A 101 6.53 10.81 22.51
CA PRO A 101 5.91 9.65 21.89
C PRO A 101 4.44 9.84 21.49
N ASP A 102 3.70 10.71 22.18
CA ASP A 102 2.29 10.97 21.91
C ASP A 102 2.07 12.04 20.82
N TRP A 103 3.13 12.59 20.25
CA TRP A 103 3.01 13.64 19.24
C TRP A 103 2.34 13.15 17.96
N LEU A 104 1.41 13.96 17.44
CA LEU A 104 0.52 13.56 16.37
C LEU A 104 1.16 13.70 14.98
N HIS A 105 0.99 12.64 14.19
CA HIS A 105 1.48 12.50 12.84
C HIS A 105 0.38 11.99 11.92
N GLU A 106 0.38 12.48 10.69
CA GLU A 106 -0.30 11.86 9.57
C GLU A 106 0.59 10.76 8.99
N LEU A 107 -0.04 9.70 8.53
CA LEU A 107 0.65 8.54 7.97
C LEU A 107 0.27 8.29 6.53
N THR A 108 1.24 7.82 5.75
CA THR A 108 1.03 7.15 4.48
C THR A 108 1.74 5.82 4.53
N LEU A 109 0.98 4.73 4.43
CA LEU A 109 1.48 3.36 4.41
C LEU A 109 1.39 2.82 3.00
N ARG A 110 2.49 2.27 2.49
CA ARG A 110 2.56 1.69 1.14
C ARG A 110 2.67 0.18 1.27
N LEU A 111 1.64 -0.52 0.82
CA LEU A 111 1.51 -1.96 0.89
C LEU A 111 1.31 -2.52 -0.52
N VAL A 112 1.55 -3.81 -0.68
CA VAL A 112 1.25 -4.55 -1.92
C VAL A 112 0.73 -5.94 -1.55
N THR A 113 -0.29 -6.40 -2.27
CA THR A 113 -0.84 -7.74 -2.03
C THR A 113 0.13 -8.83 -2.44
N VAL A 114 0.18 -9.90 -1.65
CA VAL A 114 1.05 -11.07 -1.86
C VAL A 114 0.29 -12.35 -1.58
N ALA A 115 0.88 -13.48 -1.99
CA ALA A 115 0.37 -14.79 -1.66
C ALA A 115 0.31 -15.00 -0.13
N PRO A 116 -0.64 -15.81 0.37
CA PRO A 116 -0.64 -16.22 1.77
C PRO A 116 0.67 -16.93 2.11
N PRO A 117 1.17 -16.79 3.36
CA PRO A 117 2.33 -17.54 3.82
C PRO A 117 2.02 -19.05 3.78
N GLN A 118 3.00 -19.86 3.35
CA GLN A 118 2.93 -21.32 3.33
C GLN A 118 3.14 -21.92 4.72
#